data_AF-A0A1B8ZXL0-F1
#
_entry.id   AF-A0A1B8ZXL0-F1
#
_cell.length_a   1.000
_cell.length_b   1.000
_cell.length_c   1.000
_cell.angle_alpha   90.00
_cell.angle_beta   90.00
_cell.angle_gamma   90.00
#
_symmetry.space_group_name_H-M   'P 1'
#
loop_
_entity.id
_entity.type
_entity.pdbx_description
1 polymer ?
#
loop_
_entity_poly.entity_id
_entity_poly.type
_entity_poly.pdbx_seq_one_letter_code
_entity_poly.pdbx_strand_id
1 'polypeptide(L)'
;MDKKAIQILLKTIKTSQNESLRDWFYWDSYMKYITKEDFEYAKKNSVMYDQENISHDEIGRRIKTAVAKIEKEEVVDAFLYSLSTRQLEYRSFLSSYCIGKSLVEHSFTPSPEPNEGICAICELNTYEFEDPIEFNTINYFKYKHGACFDSLIQVLFDLEQFPKLPVVKPVENDYKILTDLKKIIEESEPDDRISQLKKNISKTFKSNEGERLGVLEILGVIGILHDDIHFGYDKKFVTYPEREHRPIRNDDVGYPARWWQGKFGIDHEKWEYWFGRK
;
A
#
# COMPACT_ATOMS: atom_id res chain seq x y z
N MET A 1 -13.03 -8.84 10.72
CA MET A 1 -12.90 -7.60 11.53
C MET A 1 -14.26 -7.17 12.06
N ASP A 2 -14.30 -6.44 13.19
CA ASP A 2 -15.55 -5.95 13.79
C ASP A 2 -16.14 -4.79 12.97
N LYS A 3 -17.38 -4.97 12.49
CA LYS A 3 -18.04 -4.01 11.59
C LYS A 3 -18.35 -2.68 12.29
N LYS A 4 -18.67 -2.69 13.58
CA LYS A 4 -18.99 -1.48 14.33
C LYS A 4 -17.74 -0.63 14.52
N ALA A 5 -16.61 -1.24 14.87
CA ALA A 5 -15.33 -0.56 15.02
C ALA A 5 -14.88 0.10 13.70
N ILE A 6 -15.02 -0.60 12.57
CA ILE A 6 -14.74 -0.03 11.24
C ILE A 6 -15.65 1.17 10.95
N GLN A 7 -16.94 1.07 11.26
CA GLN A 7 -17.88 2.18 11.06
C GLN A 7 -17.53 3.41 11.92
N ILE A 8 -17.06 3.21 13.14
CA ILE A 8 -16.58 4.28 14.01
C ILE A 8 -15.43 5.03 13.32
N LEU A 9 -14.36 4.32 12.94
CA LEU A 9 -13.22 4.93 12.23
C LEU A 9 -13.65 5.69 10.96
N LEU A 10 -14.41 5.03 10.09
CA LEU A 10 -14.83 5.61 8.82
C LEU A 10 -15.69 6.86 9.02
N LYS A 11 -16.61 6.85 9.99
CA LYS A 11 -17.49 7.98 10.28
C LYS A 11 -16.72 9.14 10.89
N THR A 12 -15.83 8.88 11.86
CA THR A 12 -15.03 9.90 12.53
C THR A 12 -14.16 10.66 11.53
N ILE A 13 -13.36 9.94 10.74
CA ILE A 13 -12.49 10.56 9.74
C ILE A 13 -13.31 11.26 8.65
N LYS A 14 -14.43 10.67 8.20
CA LYS A 14 -15.28 11.30 7.19
C LYS A 14 -15.94 12.59 7.71
N THR A 15 -16.31 12.62 8.98
CA THR A 15 -16.89 13.83 9.61
C THR A 15 -15.84 14.94 9.65
N SER A 16 -14.63 14.63 10.15
CA SER A 16 -13.49 15.56 10.13
C SER A 16 -13.23 16.12 8.72
N GLN A 17 -13.22 15.25 7.70
CA GLN A 17 -13.03 15.63 6.30
C GLN A 17 -14.14 16.55 5.76
N ASN A 18 -15.39 16.38 6.21
CA ASN A 18 -16.49 17.23 5.76
C ASN A 18 -16.41 18.63 6.39
N GLU A 19 -15.84 18.75 7.59
CA GLU A 19 -15.69 20.01 8.31
C GLU A 19 -14.53 20.83 7.75
N SER A 20 -13.43 20.17 7.35
CA SER A 20 -12.31 20.86 6.71
C SER A 20 -11.47 19.92 5.84
N LEU A 21 -11.23 20.32 4.59
CA LEU A 21 -10.35 19.57 3.70
C LEU A 21 -8.85 19.82 3.97
N ARG A 22 -8.51 20.84 4.78
CA ARG A 22 -7.11 21.25 5.00
C ARG A 22 -6.42 20.46 6.11
N ASP A 23 -7.16 20.12 7.17
CA ASP A 23 -6.58 19.67 8.43
C ASP A 23 -7.30 18.43 9.00
N TRP A 24 -8.20 17.79 8.25
CA TRP A 24 -9.01 16.66 8.73
C TRP A 24 -8.23 15.44 9.18
N PHE A 25 -7.02 15.26 8.65
CA PHE A 25 -6.15 14.12 8.89
C PHE A 25 -5.30 14.28 10.16
N TYR A 26 -5.20 15.49 10.74
CA TYR A 26 -4.50 15.66 12.01
C TYR A 26 -5.28 15.02 13.16
N TRP A 27 -4.54 14.42 14.09
CA TRP A 27 -5.07 13.77 15.29
C TRP A 27 -6.08 14.65 16.03
N ASP A 28 -5.68 15.86 16.43
CA ASP A 28 -6.54 16.79 17.17
C ASP A 28 -7.78 17.24 16.39
N SER A 29 -7.75 17.17 15.06
CA SER A 29 -8.89 17.52 14.22
C SER A 29 -9.97 16.44 14.29
N TYR A 30 -9.63 15.19 13.97
CA TYR A 30 -10.65 14.14 13.91
C TYR A 30 -11.07 13.63 15.29
N MET A 31 -10.20 13.73 16.30
CA MET A 31 -10.51 13.28 17.66
C MET A 31 -11.65 14.10 18.31
N LYS A 32 -11.98 15.28 17.79
CA LYS A 32 -13.18 16.05 18.20
C LYS A 32 -14.50 15.36 17.84
N TYR A 33 -14.49 14.43 16.88
CA TYR A 33 -15.69 13.79 16.33
C TYR A 33 -15.86 12.33 16.76
N ILE A 34 -15.18 11.91 17.83
CA ILE A 34 -15.30 10.57 18.40
C ILE A 34 -15.47 10.66 19.92
N THR A 35 -16.34 9.81 20.47
CA THR A 35 -16.49 9.69 21.93
C THR A 35 -15.36 8.85 22.50
N LYS A 36 -15.05 9.02 23.79
CA LYS A 36 -14.05 8.17 24.46
C LYS A 36 -14.45 6.70 24.39
N GLU A 37 -15.73 6.40 24.57
CA GLU A 37 -16.27 5.04 24.54
C GLU A 37 -16.12 4.40 23.15
N ASP A 38 -16.41 5.15 22.07
CA ASP A 38 -16.26 4.64 20.71
C ASP A 38 -14.79 4.46 20.33
N PHE A 39 -13.91 5.37 20.75
CA PHE A 39 -12.47 5.25 20.51
C PHE A 39 -11.88 4.02 21.20
N GLU A 40 -12.20 3.82 22.49
CA GLU A 40 -11.78 2.63 23.24
C GLU A 40 -12.38 1.34 22.68
N TYR A 41 -13.63 1.38 22.20
CA TYR A 41 -14.24 0.24 21.50
C TYR A 41 -13.51 -0.09 20.20
N ALA A 42 -13.18 0.91 19.39
CA ALA A 42 -12.46 0.71 18.12
C ALA A 42 -11.02 0.22 18.35
N LYS A 43 -10.34 0.70 19.39
CA LYS A 43 -9.03 0.22 19.84
C LYS A 43 -9.06 -1.24 20.28
N LYS A 44 -10.03 -1.60 21.13
CA LYS A 44 -10.21 -3.00 21.59
C LYS A 44 -10.39 -3.98 20.43
N ASN A 45 -10.94 -3.52 19.30
CA ASN A 45 -11.15 -4.31 18.10
C ASN A 45 -10.04 -4.15 17.04
N SER A 46 -8.90 -3.55 17.39
CA SER A 46 -7.75 -3.35 16.50
C SER A 46 -8.12 -2.62 15.19
N VAL A 47 -8.93 -1.57 15.31
CA VAL A 47 -9.31 -0.70 14.19
C VAL A 47 -8.79 0.72 14.36
N MET A 48 -8.70 1.21 15.60
CA MET A 48 -8.05 2.48 15.91
C MET A 48 -6.89 2.27 16.87
N TYR A 49 -5.98 3.24 16.89
CA TYR A 49 -4.70 3.16 17.59
C TYR A 49 -4.39 4.51 18.25
N ASP A 50 -3.68 4.46 19.37
CA ASP A 50 -3.05 5.64 19.96
C ASP A 50 -1.89 6.10 19.06
N GLN A 51 -1.49 7.38 19.18
CA GLN A 51 -0.27 7.83 18.54
C GLN A 51 0.96 7.25 19.23
N GLU A 52 2.03 7.06 18.46
CA GLU A 52 3.28 6.52 18.96
C GLU A 52 4.45 7.44 18.61
N ASN A 53 5.35 7.68 19.57
CA ASN A 53 6.64 8.31 19.28
C ASN A 53 7.60 7.23 18.79
N ILE A 54 7.93 7.25 17.50
CA ILE A 54 8.77 6.24 16.86
C ILE A 54 9.85 6.96 16.07
N SER A 55 11.13 6.63 16.31
CA SER A 55 12.23 7.22 15.53
C SER A 55 12.34 6.58 14.13
N HIS A 56 13.01 7.28 13.20
CA HIS A 56 13.37 6.75 11.88
C HIS A 56 13.96 5.33 11.94
N ASP A 57 15.03 5.14 12.72
CA ASP A 57 15.75 3.87 12.82
C ASP A 57 14.86 2.77 13.45
N GLU A 58 13.97 3.16 14.35
CA GLU A 58 13.00 2.25 14.94
C GLU A 58 11.95 1.76 13.96
N ILE A 59 11.47 2.61 13.05
CA ILE A 59 10.55 2.21 11.97
C ILE A 59 11.18 1.08 11.14
N GLY A 60 12.43 1.28 10.69
CA GLY A 60 13.15 0.27 9.89
C GLY A 60 13.30 -1.07 10.64
N ARG A 61 13.74 -1.02 11.90
CA ARG A 61 13.89 -2.22 12.75
C ARG A 61 12.58 -2.94 13.01
N ARG A 62 11.48 -2.22 13.29
CA ARG A 62 10.14 -2.80 13.49
C ARG A 62 9.63 -3.46 12.21
N ILE A 63 9.83 -2.83 11.04
CA ILE A 63 9.52 -3.43 9.73
C ILE A 63 10.26 -4.75 9.54
N LYS A 64 11.59 -4.80 9.77
CA LYS A 64 12.36 -6.05 9.63
C LYS A 64 11.88 -7.13 10.58
N THR A 65 11.56 -6.76 11.81
CA THR A 65 11.05 -7.69 12.83
C THR A 65 9.68 -8.24 12.46
N ALA A 66 8.79 -7.41 11.91
CA ALA A 66 7.44 -7.79 11.52
C ALA A 66 7.46 -8.68 10.27
N VAL A 67 8.17 -8.27 9.21
CA VAL A 67 8.20 -9.01 7.94
C VAL A 67 8.84 -10.39 8.06
N ALA A 68 9.73 -10.60 9.04
CA ALA A 68 10.36 -11.89 9.30
C ALA A 68 9.37 -12.96 9.82
N LYS A 69 8.17 -12.56 10.24
CA LYS A 69 7.12 -13.44 10.78
C LYS A 69 6.02 -13.77 9.78
N ILE A 70 6.16 -13.31 8.53
CA ILE A 70 5.14 -13.38 7.50
C ILE A 70 5.66 -14.25 6.36
N GLU A 71 4.87 -15.23 5.95
CA GLU A 71 5.18 -16.04 4.78
C GLU A 71 4.60 -15.41 3.52
N LYS A 72 5.31 -15.58 2.40
CA LYS A 72 4.92 -15.01 1.09
C LYS A 72 3.52 -15.47 0.70
N GLU A 73 3.23 -16.75 0.87
CA GLU A 73 1.95 -17.36 0.51
C GLU A 73 0.77 -16.73 1.26
N GLU A 74 0.97 -16.28 2.50
CA GLU A 74 -0.09 -15.65 3.30
C GLU A 74 -0.51 -14.29 2.73
N VAL A 75 0.45 -13.46 2.33
CA VAL A 75 0.14 -12.14 1.73
C VAL A 75 -0.37 -12.24 0.30
N VAL A 76 0.04 -13.27 -0.44
CA VAL A 76 -0.53 -13.60 -1.75
C VAL A 76 -1.99 -14.03 -1.60
N ASP A 77 -2.28 -14.94 -0.66
CA ASP A 77 -3.65 -15.38 -0.38
C ASP A 77 -4.56 -14.19 0.01
N ALA A 78 -4.06 -13.29 0.85
CA ALA A 78 -4.76 -12.07 1.26
C ALA A 78 -5.05 -11.14 0.07
N PHE A 79 -4.06 -10.88 -0.79
CA PHE A 79 -4.24 -10.06 -1.98
C PHE A 79 -5.29 -10.64 -2.91
N LEU A 80 -5.19 -11.94 -3.23
CA LEU A 80 -6.13 -12.64 -4.11
C LEU A 80 -7.55 -12.64 -3.52
N TYR A 81 -7.70 -12.98 -2.25
CA TYR A 81 -8.98 -12.94 -1.54
C TYR A 81 -9.64 -11.55 -1.60
N SER A 82 -8.84 -10.46 -1.60
CA SER A 82 -9.36 -9.10 -1.71
C SER A 82 -9.99 -8.76 -3.07
N LEU A 83 -9.68 -9.52 -4.13
CA LEU A 83 -10.10 -9.23 -5.50
C LEU A 83 -11.60 -9.50 -5.69
N SER A 84 -12.09 -10.69 -5.31
CA SER A 84 -13.53 -11.00 -5.43
C SER A 84 -14.36 -10.51 -4.26
N THR A 85 -13.82 -10.56 -3.04
CA THR A 85 -14.60 -10.22 -1.83
C THR A 85 -14.73 -8.73 -1.61
N ARG A 86 -13.82 -7.93 -2.20
CA ARG A 86 -13.68 -6.49 -1.97
C ARG A 86 -13.46 -6.14 -0.49
N GLN A 87 -12.86 -7.05 0.29
CA GLN A 87 -12.29 -6.74 1.60
C GLN A 87 -10.93 -6.07 1.39
N LEU A 88 -11.00 -4.75 1.20
CA LEU A 88 -9.90 -3.91 0.77
C LEU A 88 -8.71 -3.91 1.75
N GLU A 89 -8.97 -4.18 3.03
CA GLU A 89 -7.96 -4.26 4.07
C GLU A 89 -6.93 -5.37 3.87
N TYR A 90 -7.21 -6.37 3.02
CA TYR A 90 -6.26 -7.45 2.71
C TYR A 90 -5.32 -7.14 1.54
N ARG A 91 -5.54 -6.02 0.84
CA ARG A 91 -4.92 -5.78 -0.47
C ARG A 91 -3.46 -5.32 -0.36
N SER A 92 -3.18 -4.40 0.54
CA SER A 92 -1.91 -3.68 0.64
C SER A 92 -0.76 -4.50 1.20
N PHE A 93 -1.06 -5.60 1.91
CA PHE A 93 -0.04 -6.42 2.57
C PHE A 93 0.98 -7.00 1.59
N LEU A 94 0.58 -7.30 0.34
CA LEU A 94 1.49 -7.85 -0.66
C LEU A 94 2.60 -6.86 -1.05
N SER A 95 2.27 -5.59 -1.28
CA SER A 95 3.28 -4.57 -1.57
C SER A 95 4.11 -4.24 -0.33
N SER A 96 3.49 -4.09 0.84
CA SER A 96 4.23 -3.85 2.09
C SER A 96 5.19 -4.99 2.45
N TYR A 97 4.79 -6.23 2.21
CA TYR A 97 5.67 -7.40 2.35
C TYR A 97 6.88 -7.30 1.42
N CYS A 98 6.67 -7.01 0.14
CA CYS A 98 7.74 -6.87 -0.83
C CYS A 98 8.74 -5.77 -0.42
N ILE A 99 8.24 -4.59 -0.04
CA ILE A 99 9.07 -3.45 0.41
C ILE A 99 9.81 -3.80 1.71
N GLY A 100 9.11 -4.35 2.72
CA GLY A 100 9.72 -4.70 4.00
C GLY A 100 10.78 -5.79 3.90
N LYS A 101 10.60 -6.76 2.98
CA LYS A 101 11.59 -7.82 2.72
C LYS A 101 12.88 -7.24 2.16
N SER A 102 12.79 -6.31 1.20
CA SER A 102 13.96 -5.72 0.55
C SER A 102 14.61 -4.59 1.34
N LEU A 103 13.86 -3.90 2.21
CA LEU A 103 14.38 -2.84 3.09
C LEU A 103 15.61 -3.33 3.85
N VAL A 104 16.66 -2.51 3.83
CA VAL A 104 17.88 -2.70 4.62
C VAL A 104 17.81 -1.77 5.83
N GLU A 105 18.17 -2.26 7.01
CA GLU A 105 18.29 -1.39 8.18
C GLU A 105 19.39 -0.36 7.95
N HIS A 106 19.08 0.89 8.26
CA HIS A 106 19.97 2.02 8.07
C HIS A 106 19.60 3.12 9.06
N SER A 107 20.59 3.95 9.38
CA SER A 107 20.33 5.19 10.10
C SER A 107 19.88 6.28 9.14
N PHE A 108 19.15 7.26 9.67
CA PHE A 108 18.72 8.43 8.90
C PHE A 108 19.92 9.05 8.18
N THR A 109 19.84 9.11 6.86
CA THR A 109 20.88 9.67 6.00
C THR A 109 20.26 10.84 5.25
N PRO A 110 20.61 12.10 5.55
CA PRO A 110 20.00 13.26 4.91
C PRO A 110 20.29 13.26 3.40
N SER A 111 19.30 13.63 2.60
CA SER A 111 19.49 13.88 1.18
C SER A 111 20.29 15.17 0.95
N PRO A 112 20.88 15.38 -0.25
CA PRO A 112 21.54 16.64 -0.57
C PRO A 112 20.58 17.84 -0.50
N GLU A 113 21.14 19.03 -0.30
CA GLU A 113 20.40 20.30 -0.36
C GLU A 113 19.55 20.40 -1.66
N PRO A 114 18.28 20.86 -1.58
CA PRO A 114 17.58 21.43 -0.42
C PRO A 114 16.69 20.42 0.35
N ASN A 115 16.97 19.12 0.24
CA ASN A 115 16.10 18.05 0.75
C ASN A 115 16.67 17.36 1.99
N GLU A 116 17.46 18.03 2.83
CA GLU A 116 18.16 17.41 3.96
C GLU A 116 17.23 16.77 5.00
N GLY A 117 15.97 17.21 5.06
CA GLY A 117 14.92 16.59 5.88
C GLY A 117 14.38 15.26 5.34
N ILE A 118 14.78 14.82 4.14
CA ILE A 118 14.35 13.56 3.52
C ILE A 118 15.47 12.55 3.61
N CYS A 119 15.19 11.34 4.09
CA CYS A 119 16.17 10.26 4.10
C CYS A 119 16.50 9.82 2.67
N ALA A 120 17.78 9.92 2.29
CA ALA A 120 18.31 9.54 0.97
C ALA A 120 18.17 8.03 0.68
N ILE A 121 17.94 7.22 1.70
CA ILE A 121 17.74 5.78 1.52
C ILE A 121 16.26 5.51 1.34
N CYS A 122 15.41 5.89 2.29
CA CYS A 122 14.05 5.40 2.34
C CYS A 122 12.94 6.41 2.08
N GLU A 123 13.30 7.66 1.74
CA GLU A 123 12.38 8.78 1.48
C GLU A 123 11.61 9.28 2.71
N LEU A 124 11.75 8.63 3.88
CA LEU A 124 11.07 9.10 5.08
C LEU A 124 11.54 10.51 5.45
N ASN A 125 10.60 11.44 5.58
CA ASN A 125 10.86 12.82 5.93
C ASN A 125 10.85 13.01 7.45
N THR A 126 11.68 13.91 7.97
CA THR A 126 11.73 14.23 9.40
C THR A 126 10.37 14.61 9.97
N TYR A 127 9.53 15.32 9.22
CA TYR A 127 8.20 15.68 9.73
C TYR A 127 7.27 14.47 9.95
N GLU A 128 7.54 13.32 9.31
CA GLU A 128 6.73 12.11 9.46
C GLU A 128 6.97 11.39 10.79
N PHE A 129 8.05 11.73 11.50
CA PHE A 129 8.44 11.09 12.77
C PHE A 129 8.95 12.06 13.84
N GLU A 130 8.90 13.38 13.60
CA GLU A 130 9.19 14.39 14.63
C GLU A 130 8.04 14.54 15.63
N ASP A 131 6.80 14.38 15.14
CA ASP A 131 5.59 14.32 15.94
C ASP A 131 5.14 12.85 16.14
N PRO A 132 4.31 12.57 17.16
CA PRO A 132 3.73 11.24 17.35
C PRO A 132 2.99 10.75 16.11
N ILE A 133 3.42 9.60 15.58
CA ILE A 133 2.86 8.96 14.40
C ILE A 133 1.44 8.51 14.71
N GLU A 134 0.49 8.88 13.85
CA GLU A 134 -0.89 8.42 13.93
C GLU A 134 -1.20 7.42 12.82
N PHE A 135 -1.83 6.29 13.17
CA PHE A 135 -2.11 5.21 12.23
C PHE A 135 -3.57 5.18 11.74
N ASN A 136 -4.44 6.05 12.25
CA ASN A 136 -5.87 5.94 12.00
C ASN A 136 -6.22 6.43 10.59
N THR A 137 -5.54 7.45 10.06
CA THR A 137 -5.79 7.88 8.67
C THR A 137 -5.30 6.85 7.66
N ILE A 138 -4.15 6.24 7.91
CA ILE A 138 -3.63 5.06 7.19
C ILE A 138 -4.68 3.95 7.16
N ASN A 139 -5.20 3.56 8.34
CA ASN A 139 -6.17 2.48 8.41
C ASN A 139 -7.52 2.86 7.75
N TYR A 140 -7.91 4.13 7.82
CA TYR A 140 -9.08 4.64 7.10
C TYR A 140 -8.92 4.47 5.59
N PHE A 141 -7.78 4.85 5.02
CA PHE A 141 -7.51 4.67 3.59
C PHE A 141 -7.45 3.20 3.19
N LYS A 142 -6.88 2.35 4.05
CA LYS A 142 -6.88 0.90 3.87
C LYS A 142 -8.29 0.32 3.75
N TYR A 143 -9.18 0.61 4.70
CA TYR A 143 -10.57 0.13 4.62
C TYR A 143 -11.38 0.75 3.47
N LYS A 144 -11.09 2.00 3.10
CA LYS A 144 -11.88 2.74 2.10
C LYS A 144 -11.44 2.49 0.66
N HIS A 145 -10.14 2.33 0.42
CA HIS A 145 -9.55 2.28 -0.91
C HIS A 145 -8.60 1.09 -1.14
N GLY A 146 -8.23 0.35 -0.08
CA GLY A 146 -7.29 -0.78 -0.17
C GLY A 146 -5.86 -0.32 -0.43
N ALA A 147 -5.49 0.80 0.20
CA ALA A 147 -4.34 1.66 -0.09
C ALA A 147 -3.06 0.93 -0.56
N CYS A 148 -2.31 1.52 -1.50
CA CYS A 148 -0.92 1.17 -1.72
C CYS A 148 -0.17 2.47 -2.00
N PHE A 149 0.70 2.84 -1.07
CA PHE A 149 1.67 3.94 -1.17
C PHE A 149 3.04 3.35 -0.83
N ASP A 150 4.12 3.93 -1.34
CA ASP A 150 5.50 3.59 -1.00
C ASP A 150 5.98 4.23 0.32
N SER A 151 5.04 4.70 1.16
CA SER A 151 5.30 5.22 2.51
C SER A 151 5.74 4.12 3.47
N LEU A 152 6.87 4.33 4.16
CA LEU A 152 7.34 3.41 5.19
C LEU A 152 6.43 3.33 6.42
N ILE A 153 5.69 4.38 6.75
CA ILE A 153 4.74 4.34 7.89
C ILE A 153 3.59 3.37 7.58
N GLN A 154 3.08 3.38 6.34
CA GLN A 154 2.10 2.40 5.88
C GLN A 154 2.68 0.98 5.92
N VAL A 155 3.92 0.79 5.42
CA VAL A 155 4.60 -0.52 5.42
C VAL A 155 4.75 -1.06 6.85
N LEU A 156 5.20 -0.22 7.78
CA LEU A 156 5.27 -0.56 9.21
C LEU A 156 3.91 -1.01 9.73
N PHE A 157 2.88 -0.18 9.52
CA PHE A 157 1.54 -0.45 10.00
C PHE A 157 1.00 -1.76 9.45
N ASP A 158 1.09 -1.96 8.14
CA ASP A 158 0.58 -3.16 7.48
C ASP A 158 1.26 -4.43 7.97
N LEU A 159 2.59 -4.44 8.07
CA LEU A 159 3.32 -5.62 8.51
C LEU A 159 3.05 -5.97 9.98
N GLU A 160 2.87 -4.99 10.85
CA GLU A 160 2.53 -5.25 12.25
C GLU A 160 1.07 -5.64 12.45
N GLN A 161 0.17 -5.17 11.58
CA GLN A 161 -1.24 -5.55 11.65
C GLN A 161 -1.50 -6.91 11.00
N PHE A 162 -0.80 -7.28 9.94
CA PHE A 162 -1.11 -8.49 9.16
C PHE A 162 -1.33 -9.76 10.01
N PRO A 163 -0.44 -10.12 10.96
CA PRO A 163 -0.62 -11.33 11.77
C PRO A 163 -1.83 -11.29 12.73
N LYS A 164 -2.46 -10.12 12.91
CA LYS A 164 -3.65 -9.93 13.76
C LYS A 164 -4.96 -10.13 12.99
N LEU A 165 -4.91 -10.15 11.65
CA LEU A 165 -6.11 -10.40 10.86
C LEU A 165 -6.44 -11.89 10.82
N PRO A 166 -7.74 -12.24 10.65
CA PRO A 166 -8.12 -13.60 10.34
C PRO A 166 -7.40 -14.10 9.09
N VAL A 167 -6.90 -15.34 9.16
CA VAL A 167 -6.35 -16.03 7.99
C VAL A 167 -7.46 -16.21 6.96
N VAL A 168 -7.16 -15.85 5.71
CA VAL A 168 -8.07 -15.99 4.56
C VAL A 168 -7.42 -16.85 3.49
N LYS A 169 -8.25 -17.45 2.65
CA LYS A 169 -7.79 -18.25 1.49
C LYS A 169 -8.57 -17.81 0.25
N PRO A 170 -7.89 -17.69 -0.90
CA PRO A 170 -8.55 -17.36 -2.16
C PRO A 170 -9.50 -18.49 -2.58
N VAL A 171 -10.55 -18.12 -3.30
CA VAL A 171 -11.50 -19.03 -3.95
C VAL A 171 -11.29 -19.02 -5.46
N GLU A 172 -11.94 -19.94 -6.17
CA GLU A 172 -11.79 -20.09 -7.63
C GLU A 172 -12.02 -18.78 -8.40
N ASN A 173 -12.97 -17.95 -7.94
CA ASN A 173 -13.25 -16.67 -8.57
C ASN A 173 -12.09 -15.66 -8.45
N ASP A 174 -11.28 -15.73 -7.39
CA ASP A 174 -10.10 -14.86 -7.25
C ASP A 174 -9.05 -15.18 -8.32
N TYR A 175 -8.82 -16.47 -8.55
CA TYR A 175 -7.90 -16.94 -9.59
C TYR A 175 -8.40 -16.66 -11.00
N LYS A 176 -9.72 -16.70 -11.21
CA LYS A 176 -10.31 -16.25 -12.47
C LYS A 176 -10.03 -14.77 -12.72
N ILE A 177 -10.27 -13.91 -11.71
CA ILE A 177 -9.95 -12.48 -11.81
C ILE A 177 -8.46 -12.27 -12.10
N LEU A 178 -7.58 -12.99 -11.42
CA LEU A 178 -6.14 -12.92 -11.65
C LEU A 178 -5.75 -13.31 -13.09
N THR A 179 -6.37 -14.37 -13.62
CA THR A 179 -6.15 -14.82 -15.01
C THR A 179 -6.64 -13.79 -16.02
N ASP A 180 -7.83 -13.22 -15.79
CA ASP A 180 -8.39 -12.18 -16.64
C ASP A 180 -7.53 -10.90 -16.60
N LEU A 181 -6.99 -10.53 -15.42
CA LEU A 181 -6.03 -9.43 -15.27
C LEU A 181 -4.77 -9.69 -16.10
N LYS A 182 -4.17 -10.88 -15.96
CA LYS A 182 -2.96 -11.28 -16.70
C LYS A 182 -3.15 -11.06 -18.20
N LYS A 183 -4.26 -11.62 -18.72
CA LYS A 183 -4.61 -11.56 -20.13
C LYS A 183 -4.76 -10.12 -20.62
N ILE A 184 -5.47 -9.27 -19.89
CA ILE A 184 -5.68 -7.86 -20.29
C ILE A 184 -4.35 -7.09 -20.33
N ILE A 185 -3.42 -7.37 -19.42
CA ILE A 185 -2.10 -6.73 -19.42
C ILE A 185 -1.28 -7.20 -20.62
N GLU A 186 -1.27 -8.50 -20.92
CA GLU A 186 -0.56 -9.08 -22.07
C GLU A 186 -1.12 -8.65 -23.43
N GLU A 187 -2.43 -8.38 -23.50
CA GLU A 187 -3.14 -7.90 -24.69
C GLU A 187 -3.17 -6.36 -24.79
N SER A 188 -2.48 -5.63 -23.90
CA SER A 188 -2.46 -4.16 -23.94
C SER A 188 -1.73 -3.64 -25.19
N GLU A 189 -2.23 -2.55 -25.76
CA GLU A 189 -1.59 -1.93 -26.93
C GLU A 189 -0.19 -1.40 -26.58
N PRO A 190 0.78 -1.39 -27.51
CA PRO A 190 2.17 -1.04 -27.19
C PRO A 190 2.37 0.28 -26.43
N ASP A 191 1.54 1.29 -26.73
CA ASP A 191 1.58 2.63 -26.13
C ASP A 191 0.62 2.81 -24.94
N ASP A 192 -0.16 1.78 -24.58
CA ASP A 192 -1.03 1.83 -23.40
C ASP A 192 -0.20 2.13 -22.15
N ARG A 193 -0.76 2.98 -21.28
CA ARG A 193 -0.18 3.33 -19.98
C ARG A 193 -1.09 2.81 -18.88
N ILE A 194 -0.63 2.90 -17.62
CA ILE A 194 -1.44 2.56 -16.43
C ILE A 194 -2.82 3.20 -16.46
N SER A 195 -2.95 4.45 -16.92
CA SER A 195 -4.24 5.13 -17.04
C SER A 195 -5.22 4.44 -18.01
N GLN A 196 -4.72 3.82 -19.08
CA GLN A 196 -5.52 3.09 -20.06
C GLN A 196 -5.78 1.65 -19.57
N LEU A 197 -4.76 0.96 -19.06
CA LEU A 197 -4.91 -0.36 -18.43
C LEU A 197 -5.94 -0.33 -17.29
N LYS A 198 -5.93 0.71 -16.45
CA LYS A 198 -6.92 0.96 -15.40
C LYS A 198 -8.35 1.03 -15.92
N LYS A 199 -8.58 1.54 -17.14
CA LYS A 199 -9.90 1.55 -17.80
C LYS A 199 -10.23 0.17 -18.35
N ASN A 200 -9.25 -0.51 -18.95
CA ASN A 200 -9.43 -1.82 -19.58
C ASN A 200 -9.82 -2.90 -18.54
N ILE A 201 -9.26 -2.87 -17.32
CA ILE A 201 -9.62 -3.81 -16.24
C ILE A 201 -10.91 -3.46 -15.47
N SER A 202 -11.64 -2.41 -15.88
CA SER A 202 -12.82 -1.90 -15.15
C SER A 202 -13.97 -2.90 -14.99
N LYS A 203 -14.04 -3.91 -15.85
CA LYS A 203 -15.06 -4.96 -15.84
C LYS A 203 -14.58 -6.28 -15.26
N THR A 204 -13.29 -6.40 -14.94
CA THR A 204 -12.68 -7.65 -14.48
C THR A 204 -13.11 -8.01 -13.06
N PHE A 205 -13.29 -7.01 -12.19
CA PHE A 205 -13.77 -7.19 -10.83
C PHE A 205 -14.48 -5.92 -10.32
N LYS A 206 -15.36 -6.07 -9.32
CA LYS A 206 -16.10 -4.95 -8.74
C LYS A 206 -15.12 -3.97 -8.08
N SER A 207 -14.97 -2.78 -8.69
CA SER A 207 -14.00 -1.78 -8.26
C SER A 207 -14.39 -0.36 -8.65
N ASN A 208 -13.84 0.63 -7.92
CA ASN A 208 -13.76 2.00 -8.41
C ASN A 208 -12.37 2.29 -9.04
N GLU A 209 -12.18 3.51 -9.54
CA GLU A 209 -10.92 3.89 -10.20
C GLU A 209 -9.69 3.79 -9.30
N GLY A 210 -9.77 4.27 -8.05
CA GLY A 210 -8.67 4.21 -7.10
C GLY A 210 -8.33 2.78 -6.68
N GLU A 211 -9.35 1.93 -6.50
CA GLU A 211 -9.15 0.50 -6.18
C GLU A 211 -8.41 -0.23 -7.30
N ARG A 212 -8.64 0.12 -8.57
CA ARG A 212 -7.91 -0.44 -9.71
C ARG A 212 -6.49 0.09 -9.80
N LEU A 213 -6.30 1.39 -9.55
CA LEU A 213 -4.96 1.97 -9.51
C LEU A 213 -4.09 1.29 -8.45
N GLY A 214 -4.61 1.11 -7.24
CA GLY A 214 -3.88 0.43 -6.16
C GLY A 214 -3.49 -1.01 -6.52
N VAL A 215 -4.34 -1.76 -7.23
CA VAL A 215 -3.96 -3.09 -7.75
C VAL A 215 -2.79 -3.01 -8.72
N LEU A 216 -2.82 -2.07 -9.67
CA LEU A 216 -1.74 -1.89 -10.64
C LEU A 216 -0.43 -1.41 -10.00
N GLU A 217 -0.52 -0.55 -8.98
CA GLU A 217 0.64 -0.10 -8.21
C GLU A 217 1.27 -1.24 -7.41
N ILE A 218 0.45 -2.10 -6.78
CA ILE A 218 0.95 -3.31 -6.13
C ILE A 218 1.70 -4.19 -7.13
N LEU A 219 1.13 -4.43 -8.31
CA LEU A 219 1.79 -5.20 -9.36
C LEU A 219 3.12 -4.56 -9.81
N GLY A 220 3.20 -3.23 -9.85
CA GLY A 220 4.47 -2.53 -10.06
C GLY A 220 5.47 -2.77 -8.94
N VAL A 221 5.07 -2.54 -7.68
CA VAL A 221 5.93 -2.68 -6.49
C VAL A 221 6.53 -4.09 -6.40
N ILE A 222 5.75 -5.13 -6.69
CA ILE A 222 6.21 -6.52 -6.65
C ILE A 222 6.98 -6.97 -7.89
N GLY A 223 7.24 -6.05 -8.83
CA GLY A 223 8.08 -6.26 -10.00
C GLY A 223 7.36 -6.92 -11.19
N ILE A 224 6.03 -6.94 -11.24
CA ILE A 224 5.29 -7.49 -12.39
C ILE A 224 5.12 -6.46 -13.50
N LEU A 225 4.90 -5.18 -13.15
CA LEU A 225 4.73 -4.09 -14.09
C LEU A 225 5.90 -3.11 -14.00
N HIS A 226 6.82 -3.18 -14.96
CA HIS A 226 7.97 -2.28 -15.07
C HIS A 226 8.36 -2.02 -16.53
N ASP A 227 9.31 -1.10 -16.75
CA ASP A 227 10.05 -1.00 -18.01
C ASP A 227 11.45 -1.64 -17.86
N ASP A 228 12.31 -1.53 -18.86
CA ASP A 228 13.65 -2.16 -18.83
C ASP A 228 14.62 -1.54 -17.79
N ILE A 229 14.23 -0.47 -17.09
CA ILE A 229 15.12 0.34 -16.24
C ILE A 229 14.59 0.45 -14.80
N HIS A 230 13.30 0.69 -14.62
CA HIS A 230 12.65 1.07 -13.38
C HIS A 230 11.88 -0.12 -12.78
N PHE A 231 12.60 -0.92 -12.01
CA PHE A 231 12.06 -2.12 -11.36
C PHE A 231 11.38 -1.82 -10.02
N GLY A 232 10.59 -2.78 -9.54
CA GLY A 232 10.01 -2.75 -8.20
C GLY A 232 11.03 -3.10 -7.10
N TYR A 233 10.48 -3.48 -5.95
CA TYR A 233 11.22 -3.72 -4.72
C TYR A 233 11.54 -5.20 -4.50
N ASP A 234 11.32 -6.07 -5.49
CA ASP A 234 11.37 -7.52 -5.33
C ASP A 234 12.80 -8.07 -5.24
N LYS A 235 13.75 -7.49 -5.99
CA LYS A 235 15.18 -7.88 -5.96
C LYS A 235 16.01 -7.07 -4.98
N LYS A 236 15.77 -5.76 -4.92
CA LYS A 236 16.49 -4.82 -4.05
C LYS A 236 15.56 -3.70 -3.61
N PHE A 237 15.89 -3.06 -2.49
CA PHE A 237 15.21 -1.83 -2.11
C PHE A 237 15.65 -0.71 -3.04
N VAL A 238 14.68 0.03 -3.61
CA VAL A 238 14.94 1.19 -4.46
C VAL A 238 15.03 2.42 -3.56
N THR A 239 16.21 3.03 -3.54
CA THR A 239 16.50 4.20 -2.70
C THR A 239 15.83 5.46 -3.24
N TYR A 240 15.65 6.48 -2.39
CA TYR A 240 14.97 7.72 -2.77
C TYR A 240 15.54 8.34 -4.09
N PRO A 241 16.86 8.50 -4.27
CA PRO A 241 17.43 9.02 -5.52
C PRO A 241 17.19 8.14 -6.76
N GLU A 242 16.97 6.83 -6.59
CA GLU A 242 16.70 5.89 -7.68
C GLU A 242 15.21 5.88 -8.09
N ARG A 243 14.31 6.44 -7.26
CA ARG A 243 12.88 6.56 -7.56
C ARG A 243 12.65 7.73 -8.51
N GLU A 244 12.99 7.53 -9.78
CA GLU A 244 12.79 8.55 -10.79
C GLU A 244 11.29 8.85 -10.99
N HIS A 245 10.94 10.13 -10.95
CA HIS A 245 9.59 10.61 -11.27
C HIS A 245 9.58 11.17 -12.69
N ARG A 246 8.58 10.75 -13.49
CA ARG A 246 8.36 11.35 -14.80
C ARG A 246 7.91 12.80 -14.63
N PRO A 247 8.43 13.77 -15.42
CA PRO A 247 7.95 15.16 -15.41
C PRO A 247 6.63 15.27 -16.21
N ILE A 248 5.67 14.37 -15.95
CA ILE A 248 4.37 14.36 -16.60
C ILE A 248 3.37 15.02 -15.65
N ARG A 249 2.71 16.05 -16.17
CA ARG A 249 1.63 16.73 -15.45
C ARG A 249 0.43 15.77 -15.31
N ASN A 250 -0.11 15.67 -14.09
CA ASN A 250 -1.31 14.87 -13.75
C ASN A 250 -1.16 13.34 -13.89
N ASP A 251 0.03 12.80 -13.60
CA ASP A 251 0.24 11.36 -13.48
C ASP A 251 0.25 10.95 -12.00
N ASP A 252 -0.91 10.58 -11.49
CA ASP A 252 -1.13 10.18 -10.08
C ASP A 252 -0.70 8.72 -9.80
N VAL A 253 0.13 8.13 -10.67
CA VAL A 253 0.63 6.76 -10.53
C VAL A 253 1.97 6.76 -9.81
N GLY A 254 2.08 5.98 -8.73
CA GLY A 254 3.30 5.79 -7.97
C GLY A 254 4.41 5.05 -8.72
N TYR A 255 5.63 5.14 -8.18
CA TYR A 255 6.75 4.32 -8.62
C TYR A 255 6.54 2.84 -8.20
N PRO A 256 6.93 1.84 -9.01
CA PRO A 256 7.48 1.95 -10.37
C PRO A 256 6.42 1.91 -11.47
N ALA A 257 5.15 1.58 -11.14
CA ALA A 257 4.10 1.27 -12.12
C ALA A 257 3.94 2.35 -13.20
N ARG A 258 4.18 3.63 -12.85
CA ARG A 258 4.14 4.75 -13.79
C ARG A 258 5.07 4.65 -15.01
N TRP A 259 6.12 3.84 -14.91
CA TRP A 259 7.09 3.63 -15.98
C TRP A 259 6.59 2.62 -17.02
N TRP A 260 5.67 1.73 -16.63
CA TRP A 260 5.11 0.70 -17.47
C TRP A 260 4.38 1.25 -18.72
N GLN A 261 4.48 0.48 -19.80
CA GLN A 261 3.74 0.65 -21.06
C GLN A 261 3.35 -0.74 -21.58
N GLY A 262 2.28 -0.82 -22.37
CA GLY A 262 1.76 -2.10 -22.88
C GLY A 262 2.80 -2.94 -23.63
N LYS A 263 3.75 -2.31 -24.34
CA LYS A 263 4.85 -3.02 -25.02
C LYS A 263 5.72 -3.88 -24.09
N PHE A 264 5.75 -3.59 -22.79
CA PHE A 264 6.52 -4.36 -21.81
C PHE A 264 5.74 -5.55 -21.25
N GLY A 265 4.40 -5.53 -21.32
CA GLY A 265 3.56 -6.64 -20.86
C GLY A 265 3.78 -7.00 -19.38
N ILE A 266 3.98 -8.29 -19.10
CA ILE A 266 4.21 -8.83 -17.75
C ILE A 266 5.61 -9.41 -17.68
N ASP A 267 6.30 -9.20 -16.55
CA ASP A 267 7.43 -10.05 -16.18
C ASP A 267 6.93 -11.44 -15.76
N HIS A 268 7.14 -12.44 -16.62
CA HIS A 268 6.70 -13.81 -16.41
C HIS A 268 7.42 -14.51 -15.25
N GLU A 269 8.69 -14.17 -14.99
CA GLU A 269 9.44 -14.74 -13.85
C GLU A 269 8.80 -14.26 -12.54
N LYS A 270 8.47 -12.96 -12.45
CA LYS A 270 7.83 -12.38 -11.28
C LYS A 270 6.40 -12.83 -11.12
N TRP A 271 5.67 -12.94 -12.22
CA TRP A 271 4.33 -13.52 -12.20
C TRP A 271 4.34 -14.93 -11.61
N GLU A 272 5.23 -15.81 -12.06
CA GLU A 272 5.33 -17.19 -11.56
C GLU A 272 5.83 -17.24 -10.11
N TYR A 273 6.77 -16.37 -9.73
CA TYR A 273 7.25 -16.30 -8.35
C TYR A 273 6.13 -15.96 -7.35
N TRP A 274 5.28 -15.00 -7.68
CA TRP A 274 4.20 -14.54 -6.81
C TRP A 274 2.94 -15.39 -6.90
N PHE A 275 2.55 -15.80 -8.11
CA PHE A 275 1.24 -16.38 -8.38
C PHE A 275 1.27 -17.79 -8.99
N GLY A 276 2.46 -18.33 -9.25
CA GLY A 276 2.65 -19.71 -9.69
C GLY A 276 2.09 -20.70 -8.67
N ARG A 277 1.28 -21.66 -9.15
CA ARG A 277 0.77 -22.74 -8.30
C ARG A 277 1.84 -23.82 -8.20
N LYS A 278 2.20 -24.23 -6.99
CA LYS A 278 2.92 -25.49 -6.75
C LYS A 278 1.97 -26.67 -6.82
#